data_AF-A0A0C6FC82-F1
#
_entry.id   AF-A0A0C6FC82-F1
#
_cell.length_a   1.000
_cell.length_b   1.000
_cell.length_c   1.000
_cell.angle_alpha   90.00
_cell.angle_beta   90.00
_cell.angle_gamma   90.00
#
_symmetry.space_group_name_H-M   'P 1'
#
loop_
_entity.id
_entity.type
_entity.pdbx_description
1 polymer ?
#
loop_
_entity_poly.entity_id
_entity_poly.type
_entity_poly.pdbx_seq_one_letter_code
_entity_poly.pdbx_strand_id
1 'polypeptide(L)'
;MSDQTNVPTDTPTDTREAWLEYFEPLFDHVREEAARTGEPPEAVVGRVAAETLADAAKPLAFLVGLVRLEMIPIKLPPEFKP
;
A
#
# COMPACT_ATOMS: atom_id res chain seq x y z
N MET A 1 5.83 5.13 -36.90
CA MET A 1 4.92 4.73 -35.81
C MET A 1 5.74 3.88 -34.88
N SER A 2 6.05 4.35 -33.68
CA SER A 2 6.86 3.59 -32.73
C SER A 2 5.94 2.61 -32.00
N ASP A 3 6.25 1.32 -32.13
CA ASP A 3 5.65 0.26 -31.33
C ASP A 3 5.81 0.60 -29.84
N GLN A 4 4.69 0.81 -29.17
CA GLN A 4 4.66 0.92 -27.72
C GLN A 4 4.87 -0.47 -27.16
N THR A 5 6.07 -0.70 -26.64
CA THR A 5 6.45 -1.86 -25.84
C THR A 5 5.41 -2.06 -24.75
N ASN A 6 4.66 -3.17 -24.81
CA ASN A 6 3.77 -3.64 -23.76
C ASN A 6 4.60 -3.82 -22.47
N VAL A 7 4.56 -2.81 -21.60
CA VAL A 7 5.08 -2.93 -20.23
C VAL A 7 4.09 -3.83 -19.48
N PRO A 8 4.53 -4.97 -18.89
CA PRO A 8 3.64 -5.86 -18.17
C PRO A 8 2.91 -5.12 -17.04
N THR A 9 1.59 -5.02 -17.18
CA THR A 9 0.67 -4.25 -16.34
C THR A 9 0.22 -5.03 -15.10
N ASP A 10 1.11 -5.62 -14.29
CA ASP A 10 0.68 -6.10 -12.95
C ASP A 10 0.64 -4.93 -11.96
N THR A 11 -0.15 -3.92 -12.31
CA THR A 11 -0.76 -2.98 -11.37
C THR A 11 -2.24 -3.34 -11.37
N PRO A 12 -2.90 -3.48 -10.21
CA PRO A 12 -4.34 -3.72 -10.15
C PRO A 12 -5.08 -2.74 -11.05
N THR A 13 -6.20 -3.17 -11.63
CA THR A 13 -7.15 -2.21 -12.22
C THR A 13 -7.50 -1.16 -11.16
N ASP A 14 -7.82 0.06 -11.58
CA ASP A 14 -8.06 1.21 -10.69
C ASP A 14 -9.32 1.07 -9.79
N THR A 15 -9.82 -0.15 -9.56
CA THR A 15 -10.96 -0.45 -8.69
C THR A 15 -10.50 -0.70 -7.25
N ARG A 16 -11.36 -0.33 -6.29
CA ARG A 16 -11.06 -0.51 -4.88
C ARG A 16 -10.89 -1.98 -4.50
N GLU A 17 -11.69 -2.86 -5.07
CA GLU A 17 -11.69 -4.30 -4.79
C GLU A 17 -10.37 -4.95 -5.21
N ALA A 18 -9.84 -4.61 -6.39
CA ALA A 18 -8.57 -5.15 -6.87
C ALA A 18 -7.39 -4.70 -5.99
N TRP A 19 -7.46 -3.49 -5.43
CA TRP A 19 -6.49 -3.04 -4.43
C TRP A 19 -6.63 -3.78 -3.10
N LEU A 20 -7.85 -4.06 -2.64
CA LEU A 20 -8.06 -4.86 -1.42
C LEU A 20 -7.46 -6.26 -1.57
N GLU A 21 -7.70 -6.94 -2.70
CA GLU A 21 -7.11 -8.25 -3.01
C GLU A 21 -5.58 -8.17 -3.05
N TYR A 22 -5.03 -7.14 -3.71
CA TYR A 22 -3.57 -6.93 -3.76
C TYR A 22 -2.92 -6.81 -2.38
N PHE A 23 -3.61 -6.23 -1.39
CA PHE A 23 -3.10 -6.05 -0.03
C PHE A 23 -3.51 -7.14 0.96
N GLU A 24 -4.25 -8.19 0.55
CA GLU A 24 -4.59 -9.30 1.45
C GLU A 24 -3.36 -9.86 2.21
N PRO A 25 -2.21 -10.10 1.57
CA PRO A 25 -1.01 -10.58 2.28
C PRO A 25 -0.51 -9.60 3.35
N LEU A 26 -0.61 -8.29 3.09
CA LEU A 26 -0.25 -7.27 4.09
C LEU A 26 -1.21 -7.32 5.28
N PHE A 27 -2.52 -7.44 5.02
CA PHE A 27 -3.53 -7.50 6.08
C PHE A 27 -3.36 -8.74 6.96
N ASP A 28 -3.02 -9.88 6.36
CA ASP A 28 -2.72 -11.11 7.11
C ASP A 28 -1.47 -10.95 7.97
N HIS A 29 -0.39 -10.39 7.42
CA HIS A 29 0.82 -10.13 8.19
C HIS A 29 0.56 -9.17 9.36
N VAL A 30 -0.27 -8.14 9.18
CA VAL A 30 -0.68 -7.23 10.26
C VAL A 30 -1.43 -7.98 11.36
N ARG A 31 -2.36 -8.89 11.01
CA ARG A 31 -3.11 -9.71 11.98
C ARG A 31 -2.20 -10.66 12.74
N GLU A 32 -1.27 -11.31 12.06
CA GLU A 32 -0.30 -12.21 12.66
C GLU A 32 0.61 -11.47 13.65
N GLU A 33 1.12 -10.31 13.26
CA GLU A 33 1.99 -9.50 14.11
C GLU A 33 1.25 -8.94 15.33
N ALA A 34 0.01 -8.49 15.15
CA ALA A 34 -0.87 -8.07 16.24
C ALA A 34 -1.11 -9.22 17.23
N ALA A 35 -1.42 -10.43 16.73
CA ALA A 35 -1.61 -11.61 17.58
C ALA A 35 -0.32 -12.01 18.33
N ARG A 36 0.84 -11.90 17.68
CA ARG A 36 2.14 -12.26 18.26
C ARG A 36 2.56 -11.31 19.37
N THR A 37 2.29 -10.01 19.22
CA THR A 37 2.71 -8.95 20.15
C THR A 37 1.67 -8.64 21.22
N GLY A 38 0.40 -9.00 20.99
CA GLY A 38 -0.73 -8.60 21.84
C GLY A 38 -1.16 -7.15 21.65
N GLU A 39 -0.63 -6.46 20.63
CA GLU A 39 -0.99 -5.09 20.27
C GLU A 39 -2.19 -5.07 19.30
N PRO A 40 -2.97 -3.98 19.25
CA PRO A 40 -4.03 -3.84 18.25
C PRO A 40 -3.44 -3.64 16.84
N PRO A 41 -4.13 -4.08 15.77
CA PRO A 41 -3.66 -3.95 14.38
C PRO A 41 -3.21 -2.53 13.99
N GLU A 42 -3.91 -1.51 14.48
CA GLU A 42 -3.61 -0.09 14.20
C GLU A 42 -2.27 0.37 14.78
N ALA A 43 -1.78 -0.29 15.84
CA ALA A 43 -0.48 0.01 16.42
C ALA A 43 0.68 -0.59 15.60
N VAL A 44 0.46 -1.74 14.95
CA VAL A 44 1.52 -2.46 14.22
C VAL A 44 1.51 -2.19 12.71
N VAL A 45 0.37 -1.80 12.12
CA VAL A 45 0.20 -1.66 10.66
C VAL A 45 1.24 -0.74 10.03
N GLY A 46 1.59 0.38 10.68
CA GLY A 46 2.59 1.32 10.17
C GLY A 46 3.98 0.70 10.04
N ARG A 47 4.40 -0.12 11.03
CA ARG A 47 5.68 -0.82 11.01
C ARG A 47 5.68 -1.93 9.97
N VAL A 48 4.65 -2.78 9.97
CA VAL A 48 4.53 -3.90 9.02
C VAL A 48 4.49 -3.39 7.57
N ALA A 49 3.75 -2.31 7.32
CA ALA A 49 3.69 -1.70 5.98
C ALA A 49 5.03 -1.09 5.56
N ALA A 50 5.79 -0.49 6.49
CA ALA A 50 7.11 0.06 6.20
C ALA A 50 8.14 -1.04 5.87
N GLU A 51 8.16 -2.13 6.64
CA GLU A 51 9.00 -3.31 6.37
C GLU A 51 8.64 -3.93 5.01
N THR A 52 7.34 -4.16 4.77
CA THR A 52 6.85 -4.70 3.49
C THR A 52 7.19 -3.80 2.30
N LEU A 53 7.09 -2.48 2.45
CA LEU A 53 7.45 -1.53 1.40
C LEU A 53 8.95 -1.55 1.09
N ALA A 54 9.80 -1.70 2.09
CA ALA A 54 11.26 -1.75 1.90
C ALA A 54 11.69 -2.95 1.05
N ASP A 55 10.99 -4.08 1.19
CA ASP A 55 11.26 -5.32 0.46
C ASP A 55 10.39 -5.50 -0.79
N ALA A 56 9.49 -4.56 -1.08
CA ALA A 56 8.56 -4.67 -2.19
C ALA A 56 9.27 -4.64 -3.55
N ALA A 57 9.00 -5.63 -4.40
CA ALA A 57 9.48 -5.64 -5.79
C ALA A 57 8.93 -4.46 -6.63
N LYS A 58 7.78 -3.91 -6.25
CA LYS A 58 7.11 -2.78 -6.90
C LYS A 58 6.70 -1.72 -5.86
N PRO A 59 7.64 -0.96 -5.28
CA PRO A 59 7.35 -0.05 -4.16
C PRO A 59 6.41 1.10 -4.55
N LEU A 60 6.46 1.55 -5.82
CA LEU A 60 5.54 2.57 -6.31
C LEU A 60 4.08 2.09 -6.36
N ALA A 61 3.84 0.86 -6.84
CA ALA A 61 2.50 0.28 -6.87
C ALA A 61 1.93 0.12 -5.46
N PHE A 62 2.77 -0.30 -4.51
CA PHE A 62 2.42 -0.36 -3.10
C PHE A 62 1.99 1.01 -2.55
N LEU A 63 2.77 2.08 -2.79
CA LEU A 63 2.40 3.43 -2.36
C LEU A 63 1.09 3.92 -2.98
N VAL A 64 0.90 3.73 -4.29
CA VAL A 64 -0.34 4.09 -4.99
C VAL A 64 -1.53 3.37 -4.36
N GLY A 65 -1.39 2.08 -4.09
CA GLY A 65 -2.44 1.28 -3.49
C GLY A 65 -2.82 1.75 -2.08
N LEU A 66 -1.84 2.08 -1.24
CA LEU A 66 -2.10 2.63 0.09
C LEU A 66 -2.85 3.98 0.03
N VAL A 67 -2.55 4.82 -0.96
CA VAL A 67 -3.28 6.08 -1.20
C VAL A 67 -4.70 5.79 -1.69
N ARG A 68 -4.88 4.88 -2.66
CA ARG A 68 -6.20 4.49 -3.19
C ARG A 68 -7.12 3.89 -2.13
N LEU A 69 -6.54 3.21 -1.13
CA LEU A 69 -7.28 2.67 0.00
C LEU A 69 -7.45 3.65 1.17
N GLU A 70 -6.95 4.89 1.05
CA GLU A 70 -6.97 5.92 2.09
C GLU A 70 -6.23 5.52 3.39
N MET A 71 -5.25 4.64 3.27
CA MET A 71 -4.45 4.14 4.41
C MET A 71 -3.29 5.07 4.78
N ILE A 72 -2.87 5.96 3.88
CA ILE A 72 -1.89 7.00 4.16
C ILE A 72 -2.57 8.37 4.09
N PRO A 73 -2.60 9.14 5.19
CA PRO A 73 -3.11 10.51 5.14
C PRO A 73 -2.11 11.41 4.40
N ILE A 74 -2.49 11.89 3.21
CA ILE A 74 -1.73 12.91 2.48
C ILE A 74 -2.05 14.28 3.11
N LYS A 75 -1.07 14.88 3.78
CA LYS A 75 -1.18 16.24 4.33
C LYS A 75 -0.50 17.23 3.40
N LEU A 76 -1.20 18.29 3.03
CA LEU A 76 -0.58 19.41 2.33
C LEU A 76 0.32 20.21 3.28
N PRO A 77 1.51 20.64 2.83
CA PRO A 77 2.37 21.53 3.59
C PRO A 77 1.66 22.86 3.93
N PRO A 78 2.05 23.55 5.01
CA PRO A 78 1.44 24.81 5.42
C PRO A 78 1.40 25.87 4.32
N GLU A 79 2.41 25.93 3.46
CA GLU A 79 2.54 26.89 2.35
C GLU A 79 1.53 26.69 1.20
N PHE A 80 0.80 25.58 1.21
CA PHE A 80 -0.31 25.31 0.28
C PHE A 80 -1.69 25.63 0.86
N LYS A 81 -1.76 26.17 2.08
CA LYS A 81 -3.02 26.59 2.70
C LYS A 81 -3.30 28.07 2.38
N PRO A 82 -4.55 28.44 2.06
CA PRO A 82 -4.93 29.80 1.68
C PRO A 82 -4.74 30.84 2.80
#